data_AF-A0A8H8MZ17-F1
#
_entry.id   AF-A0A8H8MZ17-F1
#
_cell.length_a   1.000
_cell.length_b   1.000
_cell.length_c   1.000
_cell.angle_alpha   90.00
_cell.angle_beta   90.00
_cell.angle_gamma   90.00
#
_symmetry.space_group_name_H-M   'P 1'
#
loop_
_entity.id
_entity.type
_entity.pdbx_description
1 polymer ?
#
loop_
_entity_poly.entity_id
_entity_poly.type
_entity_poly.pdbx_seq_one_letter_code
_entity_poly.pdbx_strand_id
1 'polypeptide(L)'
;MGWYPNAIEGTVPVESNLLAHIIALCVEPAVWNGITIVPGCLTVQQHKAFLALLSIAGAGIWLMALPIIRPTLDGAYEMYLVSRNDPTCSRIWWDWWGSYLVFGGPGGRWVLGTALGYWVAKHEPPSNPQRCHFGLLFMRPNFSAAVTLATALSLAGFCLVLAIQMAFRLLRGQTTIEALQSQSYTKTNDLRRYLWVPLPLLASPPATDHATQQGTSSESLRHRAREPLQGSGNATGIAFSIPWNERIYDLGTWRNAKRFWAIPIFGLKHRTSMLGEPPIISTRLIRQISEDHKDD
;
A
#
# COMPACT_ATOMS: atom_id res chain seq x y z
N MET A 1 -37.37 -43.97 21.50
CA MET A 1 -37.76 -42.73 22.21
C MET A 1 -36.61 -42.34 23.12
N GLY A 2 -35.63 -41.60 22.58
CA GLY A 2 -34.45 -41.14 23.31
C GLY A 2 -34.53 -39.63 23.49
N TRP A 3 -34.47 -39.18 24.73
CA TRP A 3 -34.49 -37.78 25.12
C TRP A 3 -33.18 -37.10 24.67
N TYR A 4 -33.26 -36.17 23.72
CA TYR A 4 -32.20 -35.19 23.50
C TYR A 4 -32.53 -33.97 24.35
N PRO A 5 -31.70 -33.60 25.34
CA PRO A 5 -31.90 -32.38 26.10
C PRO A 5 -31.74 -31.19 25.17
N ASN A 6 -32.65 -30.22 25.30
CA ASN A 6 -32.63 -28.94 24.60
C ASN A 6 -31.24 -28.30 24.68
N ALA A 7 -30.51 -28.35 23.58
CA ALA A 7 -29.23 -27.70 23.41
C ALA A 7 -29.48 -26.19 23.32
N ILE A 8 -29.37 -25.54 24.48
CA ILE A 8 -29.05 -24.14 24.74
C ILE A 8 -28.86 -23.31 23.46
N GLU A 9 -29.92 -22.63 23.04
CA GLU A 9 -29.88 -21.45 22.18
C GLU A 9 -29.12 -20.35 22.93
N GLY A 10 -27.81 -20.32 22.77
CA GLY A 10 -26.96 -19.38 23.48
C GLY A 10 -25.55 -19.28 22.92
N THR A 11 -25.34 -19.63 21.66
CA THR A 11 -24.08 -19.28 20.97
C THR A 11 -24.18 -17.82 20.53
N VAL A 12 -23.85 -16.91 21.44
CA VAL A 12 -23.43 -15.56 21.07
C VAL A 12 -22.31 -15.73 20.04
N PRO A 13 -22.38 -15.09 18.85
CA PRO A 13 -21.40 -15.30 17.79
C PRO A 13 -20.05 -14.71 18.21
N VAL A 14 -19.23 -15.51 18.91
CA VAL A 14 -17.86 -15.15 19.27
C VAL A 14 -17.03 -14.85 18.01
N GLU A 15 -17.37 -15.47 16.88
CA GLU A 15 -16.71 -15.23 15.59
C GLU A 15 -16.94 -13.82 15.02
N SER A 16 -18.12 -13.22 15.20
CA SER A 16 -18.35 -11.85 14.70
C SER A 16 -17.59 -10.81 15.51
N ASN A 17 -17.40 -11.06 16.81
CA ASN A 17 -16.62 -10.18 17.67
C ASN A 17 -15.11 -10.33 17.46
N LEU A 18 -14.62 -11.54 17.15
CA LEU A 18 -13.20 -11.73 16.85
C LEU A 18 -12.80 -11.03 15.55
N LEU A 19 -13.63 -11.13 14.50
CA LEU A 19 -13.35 -10.45 13.25
C LEU A 19 -13.51 -8.93 13.37
N ALA A 20 -14.55 -8.47 14.07
CA ALA A 20 -14.72 -7.06 14.39
C ALA A 20 -13.57 -6.55 15.24
N HIS A 21 -13.04 -7.34 16.19
CA HIS A 21 -11.85 -6.98 16.95
C HIS A 21 -10.57 -7.05 16.13
N ILE A 22 -10.40 -7.97 15.18
CA ILE A 22 -9.23 -7.99 14.31
C ILE A 22 -9.27 -6.82 13.34
N ILE A 23 -10.43 -6.52 12.75
CA ILE A 23 -10.62 -5.33 11.92
C ILE A 23 -10.43 -4.06 12.76
N ALA A 24 -11.00 -3.99 13.97
CA ALA A 24 -10.79 -2.86 14.89
C ALA A 24 -9.33 -2.75 15.32
N LEU A 25 -8.62 -3.85 15.63
CA LEU A 25 -7.19 -3.83 15.95
C LEU A 25 -6.30 -3.53 14.74
N CYS A 26 -6.78 -3.74 13.51
CA CYS A 26 -6.09 -3.32 12.30
C CYS A 26 -6.42 -1.87 11.90
N VAL A 27 -7.58 -1.34 12.29
CA VAL A 27 -8.07 0.01 11.93
C VAL A 27 -7.80 1.05 13.03
N GLU A 28 -7.91 0.68 14.31
CA GLU A 28 -7.70 1.55 15.48
C GLU A 28 -6.25 2.00 15.70
N PRO A 29 -5.16 1.23 15.45
CA PRO A 29 -3.82 1.76 15.68
C PRO A 29 -3.44 2.87 14.69
N ALA A 30 -4.19 3.05 13.60
CA ALA A 30 -4.01 4.19 12.70
C ALA A 30 -4.61 5.51 13.24
N VAL A 31 -5.41 5.45 14.31
CA VAL A 31 -6.07 6.62 14.94
C VAL A 31 -5.29 7.11 16.18
N TRP A 32 -4.17 6.47 16.54
CA TRP A 32 -3.39 6.86 17.71
C TRP A 32 -2.55 8.12 17.45
N ASN A 33 -3.07 9.24 17.96
CA ASN A 33 -2.37 10.48 18.29
C ASN A 33 -1.92 11.38 17.12
N GLY A 34 -2.89 12.00 16.44
CA GLY A 34 -2.64 13.27 15.75
C GLY A 34 -2.26 13.20 14.27
N ILE A 35 -2.39 12.03 13.63
CA ILE A 35 -2.38 11.94 12.17
C ILE A 35 -3.81 12.25 11.71
N THR A 36 -4.18 13.53 11.72
CA THR A 36 -5.26 13.96 10.84
C THR A 36 -4.82 13.59 9.42
N ILE A 37 -5.60 12.75 8.73
CA ILE A 37 -5.51 12.58 7.29
C ILE A 37 -6.05 13.89 6.68
N VAL A 38 -5.32 14.97 6.92
CA VAL A 38 -5.47 16.16 6.10
C VAL A 38 -5.12 15.68 4.69
N PRO A 39 -5.90 16.01 3.65
CA PRO A 39 -5.50 15.85 2.26
C PRO A 39 -4.33 16.80 1.92
N GLY A 40 -3.33 16.86 2.79
CA GLY A 40 -2.07 17.54 2.63
C GLY A 40 -1.03 16.51 2.18
N CYS A 41 -0.06 16.99 1.41
CA CYS A 41 1.02 16.21 0.82
C CYS A 41 1.60 15.21 1.83
N LEU A 42 1.40 13.91 1.57
CA LEU A 42 2.03 12.86 2.35
C LEU A 42 3.54 13.10 2.36
N THR A 43 4.12 13.30 3.53
CA THR A 43 5.57 13.51 3.63
C THR A 43 6.30 12.21 3.29
N VAL A 44 7.57 12.30 2.87
CA VAL A 44 8.39 11.12 2.55
C VAL A 44 8.45 10.14 3.73
N GLN A 45 8.40 10.65 4.96
CA GLN A 45 8.35 9.84 6.18
C GLN A 45 7.04 9.04 6.31
N GLN A 46 5.89 9.65 6.00
CA GLN A 46 4.60 8.98 6.05
C GLN A 46 4.48 7.84 5.03
N HIS A 47 5.13 7.96 3.86
CA HIS A 47 5.14 6.89 2.85
C HIS A 47 5.79 5.59 3.37
N LYS A 48 6.84 5.69 4.19
CA LYS A 48 7.51 4.51 4.77
C LYS A 48 6.65 3.83 5.82
N ALA A 49 6.05 4.61 6.71
CA ALA A 49 5.13 4.10 7.72
C ALA A 49 3.93 3.42 7.05
N PHE A 50 3.38 4.03 6.01
CA PHE A 50 2.29 3.46 5.23
C PHE A 50 2.67 2.15 4.55
N LEU A 51 3.85 2.09 3.90
CA LEU A 51 4.35 0.87 3.26
C LEU A 51 4.58 -0.26 4.29
N ALA A 52 5.14 0.07 5.45
CA ALA A 52 5.34 -0.88 6.55
C ALA A 52 3.99 -1.39 7.07
N LEU A 53 3.02 -0.50 7.27
CA LEU A 53 1.66 -0.87 7.70
C LEU A 53 1.02 -1.84 6.71
N LEU A 54 1.04 -1.54 5.41
CA LEU A 54 0.48 -2.43 4.38
C LEU A 54 1.16 -3.81 4.37
N SER A 55 2.49 -3.82 4.50
CA SER A 55 3.27 -5.06 4.49
C SER A 55 2.98 -5.91 5.72
N ILE A 56 2.94 -5.31 6.91
CA ILE A 56 2.65 -6.00 8.18
C ILE A 56 1.20 -6.47 8.20
N ALA A 57 0.24 -5.64 7.78
CA ALA A 57 -1.18 -6.01 7.73
C ALA A 57 -1.41 -7.18 6.76
N GLY A 58 -0.89 -7.08 5.53
CA GLY A 58 -1.03 -8.14 4.53
C GLY A 58 -0.37 -9.44 4.96
N ALA A 59 0.88 -9.40 5.43
CA ALA A 59 1.60 -10.58 5.90
C ALA A 59 0.99 -11.17 7.17
N GLY A 60 0.55 -10.32 8.11
CA GLY A 60 -0.08 -10.74 9.36
C GLY A 60 -1.39 -11.49 9.12
N ILE A 61 -2.27 -10.96 8.27
CA ILE A 61 -3.51 -11.66 7.89
C ILE A 61 -3.19 -13.00 7.22
N TRP A 62 -2.20 -13.03 6.31
CA TRP A 62 -1.82 -14.25 5.62
C TRP A 62 -1.29 -15.33 6.58
N LEU A 63 -0.42 -14.96 7.52
CA LEU A 63 0.10 -15.86 8.55
C LEU A 63 -0.99 -16.38 9.48
N MET A 64 -1.92 -15.52 9.90
CA MET A 64 -3.06 -15.92 10.74
C MET A 64 -4.04 -16.82 10.01
N ALA A 65 -4.16 -16.69 8.68
CA ALA A 65 -5.02 -17.53 7.86
C ALA A 65 -4.45 -18.94 7.63
N LEU A 66 -3.12 -19.13 7.65
CA LEU A 66 -2.46 -20.41 7.37
C LEU A 66 -3.08 -21.64 8.07
N PRO A 67 -3.31 -21.64 9.41
CA PRO A 67 -3.89 -22.80 10.08
C PRO A 67 -5.35 -23.08 9.70
N ILE A 68 -6.07 -22.08 9.18
CA ILE A 68 -7.51 -22.16 8.86
C ILE A 68 -7.73 -22.55 7.39
N ILE A 69 -6.75 -22.26 6.50
CA ILE A 69 -6.87 -22.52 5.06
C ILE A 69 -7.14 -23.99 4.77
N ARG A 70 -6.32 -24.90 5.31
CA ARG A 70 -6.47 -26.35 5.05
C ARG A 70 -7.84 -26.89 5.44
N PRO A 71 -8.29 -26.77 6.71
CA PRO A 71 -9.60 -27.32 7.09
C PRO A 71 -10.77 -26.66 6.34
N THR A 72 -10.64 -25.38 5.97
CA THR A 72 -11.69 -24.70 5.18
C THR A 72 -11.74 -25.20 3.75
N LEU A 73 -10.60 -25.46 3.12
CA LEU A 73 -10.53 -26.01 1.77
C LEU A 73 -11.03 -27.45 1.72
N ASP A 74 -10.64 -28.27 2.71
CA ASP A 74 -11.14 -29.65 2.82
C ASP A 74 -12.66 -29.65 3.00
N GLY A 75 -13.19 -28.79 3.89
CA GLY A 75 -14.63 -28.63 4.06
C GLY A 75 -15.34 -28.14 2.79
N ALA A 76 -14.78 -27.17 2.08
CA ALA A 76 -15.34 -26.67 0.82
C ALA A 76 -15.33 -27.75 -0.29
N TYR A 77 -14.31 -28.60 -0.32
CA TYR A 77 -14.20 -29.72 -1.23
C TYR A 77 -15.23 -30.82 -0.92
N GLU A 78 -15.43 -31.16 0.35
CA GLU A 78 -16.48 -32.10 0.76
C GLU A 78 -17.88 -31.56 0.39
N MET A 79 -18.15 -30.27 0.64
CA MET A 79 -19.43 -29.66 0.23
C MET A 79 -19.61 -29.65 -1.29
N TYR A 80 -18.53 -29.45 -2.05
CA TYR A 80 -18.55 -29.60 -3.50
C TYR A 80 -18.95 -31.03 -3.92
N LEU A 81 -18.40 -32.06 -3.26
CA LEU A 81 -18.76 -33.45 -3.53
C LEU A 81 -20.22 -33.76 -3.17
N VAL A 82 -20.71 -33.25 -2.04
CA VAL A 82 -22.12 -33.36 -1.63
C VAL A 82 -23.04 -32.77 -2.71
N SER A 83 -22.76 -31.54 -3.16
CA SER A 83 -23.51 -30.88 -4.24
C SER A 83 -23.50 -31.68 -5.54
N ARG A 84 -22.38 -32.34 -5.85
CA ARG A 84 -22.22 -33.11 -7.08
C ARG A 84 -22.95 -34.45 -7.03
N ASN A 85 -23.04 -35.06 -5.85
CA ASN A 85 -23.68 -36.36 -5.66
C ASN A 85 -25.19 -36.24 -5.41
N ASP A 86 -25.68 -35.07 -4.98
CA ASP A 86 -27.11 -34.83 -4.81
C ASP A 86 -27.82 -34.73 -6.18
N PRO A 87 -28.85 -35.55 -6.46
CA PRO A 87 -29.52 -35.57 -7.75
C PRO A 87 -30.25 -34.26 -8.07
N THR A 88 -30.69 -33.53 -7.05
CA THR A 88 -31.40 -32.24 -7.23
C THR A 88 -30.42 -31.16 -7.68
N CYS A 89 -29.30 -31.02 -6.99
CA CYS A 89 -28.21 -30.09 -7.36
C CYS A 89 -27.59 -30.46 -8.70
N SER A 90 -27.42 -31.76 -8.98
CA SER A 90 -26.92 -32.21 -10.28
C SER A 90 -27.79 -31.70 -11.41
N ARG A 91 -29.09 -31.96 -11.33
CA ARG A 91 -30.04 -31.56 -12.38
C ARG A 91 -30.16 -30.05 -12.56
N ILE A 92 -30.16 -29.29 -11.46
CA ILE A 92 -30.37 -27.83 -11.51
C ILE A 92 -29.09 -27.08 -11.93
N TRP A 93 -27.91 -27.54 -11.48
CA TRP A 93 -26.65 -26.80 -11.62
C TRP A 93 -25.59 -27.54 -12.44
N TRP A 94 -25.32 -28.81 -12.15
CA TRP A 94 -24.23 -29.57 -12.78
C TRP A 94 -24.55 -30.10 -14.19
N ASP A 95 -25.82 -30.26 -14.53
CA ASP A 95 -26.27 -30.68 -15.86
C ASP A 95 -26.71 -29.48 -16.72
N TRP A 96 -26.93 -28.32 -16.10
CA TRP A 96 -27.36 -27.12 -16.79
C TRP A 96 -26.20 -26.42 -17.52
N TRP A 97 -26.24 -26.39 -18.85
CA TRP A 97 -25.20 -25.75 -19.68
C TRP A 97 -24.98 -24.26 -19.35
N GLY A 98 -26.04 -23.54 -18.94
CA GLY A 98 -25.96 -22.14 -18.54
C GLY A 98 -25.03 -21.89 -17.35
N SER A 99 -24.77 -22.89 -16.50
CA SER A 99 -23.83 -22.78 -15.38
C SER A 99 -22.39 -22.48 -15.82
N TYR A 100 -22.01 -22.79 -17.07
CA TYR A 100 -20.72 -22.40 -17.64
C TYR A 100 -20.66 -20.91 -18.00
N LEU A 101 -21.79 -20.28 -18.33
CA LEU A 101 -21.87 -18.89 -18.78
C LEU A 101 -22.03 -17.91 -17.61
N VAL A 102 -22.86 -18.23 -16.62
CA VAL A 102 -23.31 -17.26 -15.58
C VAL A 102 -22.18 -16.80 -14.64
N PHE A 103 -21.11 -17.58 -14.47
CA PHE A 103 -19.97 -17.23 -13.60
C PHE A 103 -18.60 -17.33 -14.29
N GLY A 104 -18.56 -17.08 -15.60
CA GLY A 104 -17.28 -16.94 -16.32
C GLY A 104 -16.49 -18.24 -16.46
N GLY A 105 -17.16 -19.37 -16.62
CA GLY A 105 -16.53 -20.65 -16.95
C GLY A 105 -16.36 -21.63 -15.78
N PRO A 106 -15.35 -22.52 -15.82
CA PRO A 106 -15.23 -23.66 -14.91
C PRO A 106 -15.04 -23.27 -13.44
N GLY A 107 -14.39 -22.13 -13.16
CA GLY A 107 -14.20 -21.64 -11.79
C GLY A 107 -15.52 -21.24 -11.12
N GLY A 108 -16.44 -20.65 -11.88
CA GLY A 108 -17.77 -20.26 -11.41
C GLY A 108 -18.63 -21.43 -10.95
N ARG A 109 -18.54 -22.56 -11.67
CA ARG A 109 -19.26 -23.79 -11.30
C ARG A 109 -18.83 -24.33 -9.95
N TRP A 110 -17.54 -24.24 -9.64
CA TRP A 110 -17.00 -24.65 -8.34
C TRP A 110 -17.59 -23.82 -7.22
N VAL A 111 -17.58 -22.48 -7.33
CA VAL A 111 -18.06 -21.59 -6.27
C VAL A 111 -19.54 -21.82 -5.96
N LEU A 112 -20.40 -21.79 -6.99
CA LEU A 112 -21.84 -21.96 -6.77
C LEU A 112 -22.19 -23.41 -6.43
N GLY A 113 -21.46 -24.38 -6.98
CA GLY A 113 -21.60 -25.79 -6.64
C GLY A 113 -21.33 -26.05 -5.17
N THR A 114 -20.23 -25.52 -4.64
CA THR A 114 -19.93 -25.58 -3.20
C THR A 114 -21.02 -24.88 -2.37
N ALA A 115 -21.52 -23.71 -2.78
CA ALA A 115 -22.59 -23.00 -2.08
C ALA A 115 -23.92 -23.81 -2.04
N LEU A 116 -24.27 -24.49 -3.13
CA LEU A 116 -25.40 -25.43 -3.17
C LEU A 116 -25.17 -26.62 -2.22
N GLY A 117 -23.93 -27.12 -2.14
CA GLY A 117 -23.56 -28.16 -1.17
C GLY A 117 -23.81 -27.73 0.27
N TYR A 118 -23.41 -26.50 0.63
CA TYR A 118 -23.72 -25.90 1.93
C TYR A 118 -25.23 -25.76 2.17
N TRP A 119 -26.01 -25.44 1.13
CA TRP A 119 -27.46 -25.32 1.24
C TRP A 119 -28.13 -26.67 1.51
N VAL A 120 -27.75 -27.73 0.78
CA VAL A 120 -28.25 -29.09 1.00
C VAL A 120 -27.83 -29.61 2.38
N ALA A 121 -26.55 -29.47 2.73
CA ALA A 121 -26.01 -29.94 4.01
C ALA A 121 -26.61 -29.22 5.23
N LYS A 122 -27.23 -28.05 5.07
CA LYS A 122 -27.90 -27.33 6.16
C LYS A 122 -29.10 -28.11 6.72
N HIS A 123 -29.74 -28.93 5.89
CA HIS A 123 -30.96 -29.65 6.24
C HIS A 123 -30.69 -31.07 6.75
N GLU A 124 -29.50 -31.62 6.51
CA GLU A 124 -29.15 -32.97 6.93
C GLU A 124 -28.38 -32.96 8.27
N PRO A 125 -28.83 -33.70 9.29
CA PRO A 125 -28.05 -33.89 10.49
C PRO A 125 -26.76 -34.66 10.15
N PRO A 126 -25.61 -34.34 10.77
CA PRO A 126 -24.35 -35.00 10.48
C PRO A 126 -24.47 -36.50 10.72
N SER A 127 -24.38 -37.30 9.65
CA SER A 127 -24.66 -38.73 9.69
C SER A 127 -23.55 -39.57 10.34
N ASN A 128 -22.36 -39.00 10.58
CA ASN A 128 -21.29 -39.71 11.28
C ASN A 128 -20.25 -38.78 11.97
N PRO A 129 -20.31 -38.59 13.30
CA PRO A 129 -19.37 -37.76 14.04
C PRO A 129 -17.94 -38.32 14.15
N GLN A 130 -17.72 -39.60 13.85
CA GLN A 130 -16.43 -40.25 14.11
C GLN A 130 -15.36 -40.02 13.02
N ARG A 131 -15.73 -39.57 11.82
CA ARG A 131 -14.77 -39.40 10.70
C ARG A 131 -14.08 -38.03 10.65
N CYS A 132 -14.46 -37.07 11.49
CA CYS A 132 -13.87 -35.72 11.46
C CYS A 132 -12.68 -35.62 12.40
N HIS A 133 -11.46 -35.68 11.85
CA HIS A 133 -10.21 -35.49 12.60
C HIS A 133 -10.04 -34.08 13.21
N PHE A 134 -10.77 -33.08 12.73
CA PHE A 134 -10.58 -31.67 13.11
C PHE A 134 -11.46 -31.18 14.28
N GLY A 135 -12.16 -32.08 14.98
CA GLY A 135 -12.98 -31.72 16.13
C GLY A 135 -14.36 -31.16 15.77
N LEU A 136 -15.26 -31.11 16.76
CA LEU A 136 -16.69 -30.82 16.56
C LEU A 136 -16.96 -29.42 15.96
N LEU A 137 -16.08 -28.45 16.22
CA LEU A 137 -16.22 -27.07 15.73
C LEU A 137 -16.15 -26.97 14.20
N PHE A 138 -15.50 -27.92 13.52
CA PHE A 138 -15.42 -27.96 12.05
C PHE A 138 -16.50 -28.86 11.41
N MET A 139 -17.32 -29.56 12.21
CA MET A 139 -18.38 -30.44 11.67
C MET A 139 -19.54 -29.66 11.03
N ARG A 140 -19.73 -28.40 11.40
CA ARG A 140 -20.73 -27.55 10.76
C ARG A 140 -20.01 -26.52 9.93
N PRO A 141 -19.62 -26.87 8.70
CA PRO A 141 -18.88 -25.94 7.86
C PRO A 141 -19.85 -24.78 7.58
N ASN A 142 -19.51 -23.60 8.10
CA ASN A 142 -20.31 -22.40 7.92
C ASN A 142 -19.86 -21.73 6.63
N PHE A 143 -20.79 -21.51 5.70
CA PHE A 143 -20.50 -20.76 4.47
C PHE A 143 -19.92 -19.36 4.79
N SER A 144 -20.35 -18.75 5.89
CA SER A 144 -19.82 -17.47 6.38
C SER A 144 -18.31 -17.53 6.67
N ALA A 145 -17.81 -18.61 7.27
CA ALA A 145 -16.39 -18.77 7.58
C ALA A 145 -15.55 -18.86 6.31
N ALA A 146 -15.99 -19.64 5.32
CA ALA A 146 -15.33 -19.75 4.02
C ALA A 146 -15.30 -18.40 3.27
N VAL A 147 -16.43 -17.69 3.22
CA VAL A 147 -16.51 -16.36 2.59
C VAL A 147 -15.61 -15.36 3.30
N THR A 148 -15.61 -15.37 4.64
CA THR A 148 -14.79 -14.48 5.46
C THR A 148 -13.30 -14.74 5.27
N LEU A 149 -12.89 -16.01 5.19
CA LEU A 149 -11.51 -16.38 4.89
C LEU A 149 -11.11 -15.89 3.49
N ALA A 150 -11.99 -16.08 2.50
CA ALA A 150 -11.74 -15.64 1.13
C ALA A 150 -11.61 -14.11 1.03
N THR A 151 -12.46 -13.35 1.71
CA THR A 151 -12.37 -11.87 1.74
C THR A 151 -11.12 -11.40 2.48
N ALA A 152 -10.78 -12.02 3.61
CA ALA A 152 -9.55 -11.72 4.35
C ALA A 152 -8.29 -11.97 3.51
N LEU A 153 -8.21 -13.12 2.82
CA LEU A 153 -7.09 -13.44 1.92
C LEU A 153 -7.02 -12.51 0.71
N SER A 154 -8.18 -12.13 0.16
CA SER A 154 -8.24 -11.17 -0.96
C SER A 154 -7.75 -9.79 -0.55
N LEU A 155 -8.17 -9.32 0.63
CA LEU A 155 -7.70 -8.06 1.21
C LEU A 155 -6.21 -8.10 1.51
N ALA A 156 -5.71 -9.20 2.10
CA ALA A 156 -4.29 -9.40 2.36
C ALA A 156 -3.46 -9.37 1.07
N GLY A 157 -3.90 -10.09 0.03
CA GLY A 157 -3.27 -10.09 -1.28
C GLY A 157 -3.26 -8.70 -1.92
N PHE A 158 -4.39 -7.98 -1.86
CA PHE A 158 -4.49 -6.62 -2.35
C PHE A 158 -3.52 -5.67 -1.63
N CYS A 159 -3.45 -5.73 -0.30
CA CYS A 159 -2.52 -4.95 0.51
C CYS A 159 -1.06 -5.24 0.14
N LEU A 160 -0.68 -6.51 -0.07
CA LEU A 160 0.66 -6.89 -0.47
C LEU A 160 0.98 -6.41 -1.89
N VAL A 161 0.06 -6.55 -2.85
CA VAL A 161 0.25 -6.05 -4.22
C VAL A 161 0.43 -4.53 -4.21
N LEU A 162 -0.40 -3.80 -3.47
CA LEU A 162 -0.24 -2.36 -3.31
C LEU A 162 1.10 -1.99 -2.67
N ALA A 163 1.50 -2.69 -1.60
CA ALA A 163 2.79 -2.48 -0.96
C ALA A 163 3.95 -2.69 -1.95
N ILE A 164 3.92 -3.79 -2.71
CA ILE A 164 4.94 -4.11 -3.71
C ILE A 164 4.98 -3.03 -4.80
N GLN A 165 3.84 -2.61 -5.35
CA GLN A 165 3.78 -1.57 -6.36
C GLN A 165 4.31 -0.22 -5.83
N MET A 166 3.93 0.16 -4.61
CA MET A 166 4.43 1.37 -3.97
C MET A 166 5.94 1.29 -3.71
N ALA A 167 6.43 0.16 -3.21
CA ALA A 167 7.85 -0.08 -3.02
C ALA A 167 8.61 0.07 -4.35
N PHE A 168 8.11 -0.52 -5.45
CA PHE A 168 8.73 -0.36 -6.76
C PHE A 168 8.71 1.08 -7.27
N ARG A 169 7.61 1.82 -7.08
CA ARG A 169 7.54 3.25 -7.45
C ARG A 169 8.54 4.09 -6.65
N LEU A 170 8.65 3.82 -5.35
CA LEU A 170 9.61 4.48 -4.46
C LEU A 170 11.06 4.12 -4.82
N LEU A 171 11.36 2.86 -5.10
CA LEU A 171 12.70 2.39 -5.50
C LEU A 171 13.13 2.94 -6.86
N ARG A 172 12.17 3.14 -7.77
CA ARG A 172 12.41 3.86 -9.03
C ARG A 172 12.66 5.34 -8.81
N GLY A 173 12.36 5.89 -7.63
CA GLY A 173 12.48 7.33 -7.35
C GLY A 173 11.34 8.16 -7.95
N GLN A 174 10.21 7.54 -8.31
CA GLN A 174 9.00 8.30 -8.65
C GLN A 174 8.42 8.84 -7.35
N THR A 175 8.85 10.04 -6.97
CA THR A 175 8.22 10.73 -5.85
C THR A 175 6.78 11.06 -6.24
N THR A 176 5.87 11.04 -5.28
CA THR A 176 4.46 11.40 -5.49
C THR A 176 4.32 12.81 -6.07
N ILE A 177 5.28 13.70 -5.82
CA ILE A 177 5.35 15.04 -6.42
C ILE A 177 5.52 14.95 -7.95
N GLU A 178 6.45 14.11 -8.45
CA GLU A 178 6.61 13.91 -9.89
C GLU A 178 5.40 13.22 -10.52
N ALA A 179 4.76 12.29 -9.78
CA ALA A 179 3.55 11.64 -10.26
C ALA A 179 2.38 12.65 -10.37
N LEU A 180 2.18 13.49 -9.36
CA LEU A 180 1.15 14.54 -9.38
C LEU A 180 1.41 15.59 -10.47
N GLN A 181 2.68 15.98 -10.67
CA GLN A 181 3.05 16.86 -11.77
C GLN A 181 2.77 16.19 -13.12
N SER A 182 3.17 14.93 -13.31
CA SER A 182 2.98 14.22 -14.58
C SER A 182 1.51 14.15 -15.04
N GLN A 183 0.56 14.09 -14.09
CA GLN A 183 -0.87 14.07 -14.39
C GLN A 183 -1.40 15.45 -14.82
N SER A 184 -0.89 16.54 -14.24
CA SER A 184 -1.22 17.90 -14.69
C SER A 184 -0.61 18.23 -16.06
N TYR A 185 0.49 17.56 -16.45
CA TYR A 185 1.26 17.88 -17.65
C TYR A 185 0.88 17.09 -18.91
N THR A 186 -0.08 16.15 -18.86
CA THR A 186 -0.43 15.31 -20.03
C THR A 186 -1.11 16.08 -21.18
N LYS A 187 -1.41 17.38 -21.01
CA LYS A 187 -2.16 18.17 -22.02
C LYS A 187 -1.30 19.01 -22.97
N THR A 188 0.01 19.12 -22.75
CA THR A 188 0.86 20.04 -23.55
C THR A 188 2.05 19.29 -24.15
N ASN A 189 2.02 19.11 -25.48
CA ASN A 189 2.90 18.22 -26.25
C ASN A 189 4.39 18.65 -26.34
N ASP A 190 4.82 19.71 -25.66
CA ASP A 190 6.17 20.28 -25.86
C ASP A 190 6.84 20.82 -24.58
N LEU A 191 6.60 20.17 -23.43
CA LEU A 191 7.14 20.63 -22.15
C LEU A 191 8.42 19.90 -21.77
N ARG A 192 9.55 20.52 -22.15
CA ARG A 192 10.84 20.29 -21.49
C ARG A 192 10.75 20.73 -20.02
N ARG A 193 11.30 19.94 -19.09
CA ARG A 193 11.41 20.36 -17.68
C ARG A 193 12.64 21.24 -17.56
N TYR A 194 12.54 22.36 -16.86
CA TYR A 194 13.69 23.22 -16.61
C TYR A 194 14.08 23.15 -15.14
N LEU A 195 15.35 22.84 -14.87
CA LEU A 195 15.94 22.97 -13.54
C LEU A 195 16.67 24.30 -13.48
N TRP A 196 16.20 25.19 -12.60
CA TRP A 196 16.86 26.46 -12.35
C TRP A 196 17.92 26.28 -11.26
N VAL A 197 19.18 26.53 -11.60
CA VAL A 197 20.30 26.48 -10.66
C VAL A 197 20.83 27.90 -10.44
N PRO A 198 20.78 28.43 -9.20
CA PRO A 198 21.34 29.74 -8.90
C PRO A 198 22.88 29.72 -9.06
N LEU A 199 23.46 30.70 -9.77
CA LEU A 199 24.91 30.80 -10.01
C LEU A 199 25.84 30.92 -8.78
N PRO A 200 25.47 31.50 -7.63
CA PRO A 200 26.45 31.81 -6.59
C PRO A 200 27.16 30.59 -5.97
N LEU A 201 26.71 29.35 -6.23
CA LEU A 201 27.42 28.14 -5.79
C LEU A 201 28.65 27.77 -6.65
N LEU A 202 28.76 28.24 -7.90
CA LEU A 202 29.90 27.90 -8.75
C LEU A 202 31.07 28.91 -8.65
N ALA A 203 30.82 30.09 -8.08
CA ALA A 203 31.71 31.24 -8.21
C ALA A 203 32.41 31.66 -6.91
N SER A 204 32.44 30.84 -5.84
CA SER A 204 33.32 31.15 -4.69
C SER A 204 34.69 30.49 -4.90
N PRO A 205 35.71 31.21 -5.41
CA PRO A 205 37.07 30.85 -5.06
C PRO A 205 37.19 30.91 -3.53
N PRO A 206 38.01 30.05 -2.89
CA PRO A 206 38.27 30.14 -1.46
C PRO A 206 38.83 31.54 -1.19
N ALA A 207 38.01 32.43 -0.65
CA ALA A 207 38.44 33.73 -0.21
C ALA A 207 39.35 33.50 0.98
N THR A 208 40.65 33.67 0.74
CA THR A 208 41.68 33.78 1.77
C THR A 208 41.22 34.81 2.81
N ASP A 209 41.08 34.35 4.04
CA ASP A 209 40.62 35.12 5.19
C ASP A 209 41.43 36.40 5.39
N HIS A 210 40.76 37.55 5.37
CA HIS A 210 41.16 38.70 6.16
C HIS A 210 39.97 39.22 6.95
N ALA A 211 40.04 38.98 8.26
CA ALA A 211 39.13 39.45 9.28
C ALA A 211 39.01 40.98 9.29
N THR A 212 37.79 41.50 9.50
CA THR A 212 37.54 42.68 10.36
C THR A 212 36.08 42.66 10.81
N GLN A 213 35.90 42.60 12.13
CA GLN A 213 34.63 42.71 12.86
C GLN A 213 34.17 44.18 12.97
N GLN A 214 32.85 44.40 13.00
CA GLN A 214 32.06 45.44 13.72
C GLN A 214 30.88 45.88 12.82
N GLY A 215 29.64 46.02 13.25
CA GLY A 215 29.03 45.93 14.57
C GLY A 215 27.50 46.04 14.44
N THR A 216 26.85 45.78 15.57
CA THR A 216 25.42 45.84 15.94
C THR A 216 24.50 46.84 15.22
N SER A 217 23.31 46.38 14.82
CA SER A 217 22.05 47.11 15.08
C SER A 217 20.83 46.20 14.87
N SER A 218 20.09 46.00 15.96
CA SER A 218 18.78 45.37 16.03
C SER A 218 17.69 46.42 15.85
N GLU A 219 16.82 46.33 14.84
CA GLU A 219 15.41 46.73 14.97
C GLU A 219 14.57 46.51 13.70
N SER A 220 13.27 46.40 13.94
CA SER A 220 12.17 46.54 12.99
C SER A 220 11.60 45.25 12.38
N LEU A 221 10.79 44.60 13.20
CA LEU A 221 9.85 43.56 12.85
C LEU A 221 8.47 44.22 12.69
N ARG A 222 8.11 44.67 11.48
CA ARG A 222 6.71 45.04 11.14
C ARG A 222 6.33 44.64 9.72
N HIS A 223 5.25 43.87 9.65
CA HIS A 223 4.24 43.80 8.58
C HIS A 223 4.72 43.99 7.14
N ARG A 224 5.07 42.89 6.47
CA ARG A 224 5.16 42.86 5.01
C ARG A 224 3.89 42.27 4.42
N ALA A 225 3.04 43.17 3.94
CA ALA A 225 1.95 42.86 3.03
C ALA A 225 2.49 42.16 1.78
N ARG A 226 1.67 41.29 1.19
CA ARG A 226 1.89 40.67 -0.12
C ARG A 226 1.94 41.77 -1.19
N GLU A 227 3.11 42.33 -1.43
CA GLU A 227 3.42 42.95 -2.71
C GLU A 227 3.90 41.87 -3.69
N PRO A 228 3.43 41.87 -4.95
CA PRO A 228 4.05 41.06 -5.99
C PRO A 228 5.51 41.51 -6.14
N LEU A 229 6.46 40.59 -5.96
CA LEU A 229 7.91 40.83 -6.12
C LEU A 229 8.23 41.31 -7.55
N GLN A 230 8.11 42.61 -7.79
CA GLN A 230 8.69 43.35 -8.91
C GLN A 230 9.87 44.15 -8.37
N GLY A 231 11.00 43.48 -8.22
CA GLY A 231 12.25 44.02 -7.68
C GLY A 231 13.24 42.87 -7.52
N SER A 232 13.77 42.32 -8.61
CA SER A 232 14.89 42.90 -9.38
C SER A 232 16.17 43.07 -8.55
N GLY A 233 16.51 42.07 -7.74
CA GLY A 233 17.90 41.65 -7.67
C GLY A 233 18.12 40.59 -8.74
N ASN A 234 19.03 40.83 -9.68
CA ASN A 234 19.38 39.91 -10.76
C ASN A 234 19.91 38.60 -10.19
N ALA A 235 19.03 37.69 -9.78
CA ALA A 235 19.39 36.31 -9.51
C ALA A 235 19.73 35.68 -10.86
N THR A 236 20.97 35.86 -11.30
CA THR A 236 21.53 35.16 -12.43
C THR A 236 21.51 33.68 -12.08
N GLY A 237 20.76 32.90 -12.84
CA GLY A 237 20.66 31.46 -12.68
C GLY A 237 20.48 30.85 -14.05
N ILE A 238 21.12 29.70 -14.27
CA ILE A 238 21.03 28.98 -15.54
C ILE A 238 19.85 28.02 -15.42
N ALA A 239 19.00 28.02 -16.44
CA ALA A 239 17.92 27.07 -16.60
C ALA A 239 18.40 25.93 -17.51
N PHE A 240 18.52 24.72 -16.97
CA PHE A 240 18.89 23.54 -17.75
C PHE A 240 17.63 22.79 -18.19
N SER A 241 17.50 22.50 -19.49
CA SER A 241 16.43 21.63 -19.96
C SER A 241 16.77 20.18 -19.68
N ILE A 242 15.97 19.51 -18.85
CA ILE A 242 16.11 18.10 -18.52
C ILE A 242 15.13 17.32 -19.40
N PRO A 243 15.61 16.32 -20.17
CA PRO A 243 14.74 15.49 -20.96
C PRO A 243 13.80 14.68 -20.05
N TRP A 244 12.56 14.50 -20.47
CA TRP A 244 11.46 13.98 -19.66
C TRP A 244 11.64 12.52 -19.23
N ASN A 245 12.52 11.77 -19.91
CA ASN A 245 12.91 10.41 -19.56
C ASN A 245 14.03 10.37 -18.49
N GLU A 246 14.75 11.47 -18.26
CA GLU A 246 15.78 11.54 -17.24
C GLU A 246 15.26 11.99 -15.89
N ARG A 247 15.81 11.39 -14.84
CA ARG A 247 15.42 11.63 -13.46
C ARG A 247 16.55 12.35 -12.76
N ILE A 248 16.19 13.44 -12.09
CA ILE A 248 17.13 14.30 -11.35
C ILE A 248 17.85 13.49 -10.24
N TYR A 249 17.17 12.49 -9.67
CA TYR A 249 17.61 11.73 -8.49
C TYR A 249 17.84 10.23 -8.73
N ASP A 250 18.10 9.78 -9.95
CA ASP A 250 18.37 8.35 -10.17
C ASP A 250 19.82 7.98 -9.84
N LEU A 251 20.04 7.48 -8.62
CA LEU A 251 21.30 6.87 -8.20
C LEU A 251 21.41 5.39 -8.62
N GLY A 252 20.38 4.84 -9.27
CA GLY A 252 20.18 3.43 -9.54
C GLY A 252 19.34 2.74 -8.46
N THR A 253 18.58 1.72 -8.85
CA THR A 253 17.64 0.99 -7.97
C THR A 253 18.29 0.47 -6.69
N TRP A 254 19.51 -0.06 -6.78
CA TRP A 254 20.24 -0.58 -5.63
C TRP A 254 20.69 0.52 -4.65
N ARG A 255 21.21 1.64 -5.14
CA ARG A 255 21.63 2.76 -4.27
C ARG A 255 20.42 3.43 -3.63
N ASN A 256 19.33 3.57 -4.37
CA ASN A 256 18.05 4.07 -3.85
C ASN A 256 17.51 3.13 -2.76
N ALA A 257 17.54 1.81 -2.98
CA ALA A 257 17.19 0.82 -1.96
C ALA A 257 18.06 0.99 -0.71
N LYS A 258 19.39 0.99 -0.87
CA LYS A 258 20.32 1.13 0.27
C LYS A 258 20.04 2.39 1.08
N ARG A 259 19.82 3.54 0.43
CA ARG A 259 19.49 4.80 1.10
C ARG A 259 18.10 4.77 1.74
N PHE A 260 17.13 4.16 1.08
CA PHE A 260 15.80 3.97 1.62
C PHE A 260 15.81 3.14 2.90
N TRP A 261 16.56 2.04 2.93
CA TRP A 261 16.68 1.15 4.09
C TRP A 261 17.56 1.73 5.21
N ALA A 262 18.52 2.60 4.90
CA ALA A 262 19.38 3.22 5.91
C ALA A 262 18.64 4.19 6.85
N ILE A 263 17.48 4.71 6.43
CA ILE A 263 16.69 5.64 7.24
C ILE A 263 15.65 4.83 8.03
N PRO A 264 15.62 4.91 9.38
CA PRO A 264 14.71 4.14 10.21
C PRO A 264 13.24 4.45 9.90
N ILE A 265 12.38 3.43 9.98
CA ILE A 265 10.94 3.51 9.68
C ILE A 265 10.23 4.44 10.69
N PHE A 266 10.57 4.27 11.96
CA PHE A 266 10.10 5.11 13.05
C PHE A 266 11.23 6.04 13.45
N GLY A 267 11.37 7.14 12.73
CA GLY A 267 12.27 8.21 13.15
C GLY A 267 11.80 8.74 14.48
N LEU A 268 12.51 8.39 15.56
CA LEU A 268 12.39 9.09 16.84
C LEU A 268 12.51 10.58 16.54
N LYS A 269 11.50 11.32 16.95
CA LYS A 269 11.27 12.75 16.74
C LYS A 269 12.54 13.57 17.02
N HIS A 270 13.48 13.62 16.08
CA HIS A 270 14.73 14.33 16.27
C HIS A 270 15.27 14.95 14.99
N ARG A 271 15.40 16.28 15.12
CA ARG A 271 16.23 17.22 14.37
C ARG A 271 15.91 17.35 12.88
N THR A 272 15.31 18.50 12.59
CA THR A 272 15.28 19.28 11.34
C THR A 272 16.64 19.48 10.64
N SER A 273 17.71 18.82 11.10
CA SER A 273 19.05 18.86 10.51
C SER A 273 19.15 18.20 9.12
N MET A 274 18.12 17.46 8.67
CA MET A 274 18.07 16.92 7.29
C MET A 274 17.85 17.98 6.21
N LEU A 275 17.58 19.24 6.56
CA LEU A 275 17.51 20.33 5.57
C LEU A 275 18.90 20.75 5.04
N GLY A 276 19.99 20.22 5.61
CA GLY A 276 21.34 20.69 5.31
C GLY A 276 22.12 19.89 4.26
N GLU A 277 21.77 18.64 3.98
CA GLU A 277 22.46 17.87 2.95
C GLU A 277 21.81 18.11 1.58
N PRO A 278 22.52 18.75 0.63
CA PRO A 278 21.99 18.96 -0.71
C PRO A 278 21.69 17.59 -1.34
N PRO A 279 20.59 17.48 -2.11
CA PRO A 279 20.28 16.24 -2.76
C PRO A 279 21.42 15.88 -3.73
N ILE A 280 21.87 14.63 -3.66
CA ILE A 280 22.93 14.13 -4.55
C ILE A 280 22.36 14.06 -5.96
N ILE A 281 22.82 14.97 -6.82
CA ILE A 281 22.47 15.01 -8.24
C ILE A 281 23.19 13.85 -8.95
N SER A 282 22.52 13.22 -9.92
CA SER A 282 23.14 12.19 -10.75
C SER A 282 24.41 12.71 -11.43
N THR A 283 25.52 11.96 -11.33
CA THR A 283 26.79 12.33 -11.97
C THR A 283 26.70 12.37 -13.49
N ARG A 284 25.75 11.63 -14.09
CA ARG A 284 25.47 11.71 -15.53
C ARG A 284 24.93 13.08 -15.93
N LEU A 285 24.03 13.62 -15.11
CA LEU A 285 23.40 14.92 -15.35
C LEU A 285 24.42 16.05 -15.15
N ILE A 286 25.29 15.94 -14.14
CA ILE A 286 26.43 16.86 -13.96
C ILE A 286 27.36 16.83 -15.18
N ARG A 287 27.66 15.63 -15.70
CA ARG A 287 28.52 15.47 -16.87
C ARG A 287 27.88 16.10 -18.12
N GLN A 288 26.59 15.86 -18.34
CA GLN A 288 25.87 16.44 -19.47
C GLN A 288 25.82 17.96 -19.40
N ILE A 289 25.53 18.53 -18.22
CA ILE A 289 25.60 19.98 -18.00
C ILE A 289 27.00 20.53 -18.31
N SER A 290 28.06 19.80 -17.94
CA SER A 290 29.44 20.22 -18.20
C SER A 290 29.86 20.10 -19.67
N GLU A 291 29.20 19.24 -20.44
CA GLU A 291 29.44 19.05 -21.87
C GLU A 291 28.69 20.15 -22.66
N ASP A 292 27.42 20.41 -22.35
CA ASP A 292 26.63 21.48 -22.97
C ASP A 292 27.26 22.88 -22.77
N HIS A 293 27.93 23.12 -21.64
CA HIS A 293 28.57 24.42 -21.36
C HIS A 293 29.90 24.64 -22.09
N LYS A 294 30.49 23.62 -22.72
CA LYS A 294 31.74 23.79 -23.49
C LYS A 294 31.51 24.26 -24.91
N ASP A 295 30.29 24.11 -25.41
CA ASP A 295 29.93 24.42 -26.79
C ASP A 295 29.36 25.84 -26.96
N ASP A 296 29.11 26.55 -25.86
CA ASP A 296 28.72 27.97 -25.79
C ASP A 296 29.94 28.90 -25.62
#